data_AF-A0A6I3H9J6-F1
#
_entry.id   AF-A0A6I3H9J6-F1
#
_cell.length_a   1.000
_cell.length_b   1.000
_cell.length_c   1.000
_cell.angle_alpha   90.00
_cell.angle_beta   90.00
_cell.angle_gamma   90.00
#
_symmetry.space_group_name_H-M   'P 1'
#
loop_
_entity.id
_entity.type
_entity.pdbx_description
1 polymer ?
#
loop_
_entity_poly.entity_id
_entity_poly.type
_entity_poly.pdbx_seq_one_letter_code
_entity_poly.pdbx_strand_id
1 'polypeptide(L)'
;MSAQTYDHAMSQTFVRRVVTGIDATGRHVITSDGAAPNTIVTDTVAVSEVLWLDGPLPSIADGPDKSDSGFALEPPPGGVSARIIRMPGIPHGADPDSTWLRVAGDDPNTPGMHATDTLDLMVVLKGSVVMGLEDGERIIGPGEFVIQRGTLHRWRPADEHGWTYFVTMLRPDVEVSAEPVNVKPATAGDTPIRRVVTGSPVVDGGSADRRVVTGPPVVDGGAADAMSSPTTTITDLWHTGGPLQSVEQGGDPDGPWSLVPPTGGLWFRLVELTPAPPSEEGWHATPTVDVDVVLRGRVLLELPDGVQTELGPGDVVIQRGTNHRWTAIGDEQFAMATVMIDATH
;
A
#
# COMPACT_ATOMS: atom_id res chain seq x y z
N MET A 1 26.39 10.75 -12.97
CA MET A 1 26.85 11.21 -11.65
C MET A 1 26.35 10.22 -10.62
N SER A 2 27.21 9.79 -9.70
CA SER A 2 27.05 8.62 -8.83
C SER A 2 25.80 8.68 -7.95
N ALA A 3 25.04 7.58 -7.91
CA ALA A 3 24.02 7.32 -6.89
C ALA A 3 24.66 7.48 -5.50
N GLN A 4 24.20 8.46 -4.73
CA GLN A 4 24.66 8.67 -3.36
C GLN A 4 24.11 7.55 -2.48
N THR A 5 25.02 6.70 -2.02
CA THR A 5 24.80 5.77 -0.91
C THR A 5 24.66 6.62 0.36
N TYR A 6 23.48 6.64 0.95
CA TYR A 6 23.24 7.27 2.24
C TYR A 6 23.81 6.38 3.35
N ASP A 7 24.66 6.96 4.19
CA ASP A 7 25.39 6.26 5.24
C ASP A 7 24.43 5.85 6.37
N HIS A 8 24.51 4.57 6.77
CA HIS A 8 23.50 3.85 7.54
C HIS A 8 23.66 4.14 9.05
N ALA A 9 22.91 5.10 9.60
CA ALA A 9 22.83 5.28 11.05
C ALA A 9 21.90 4.23 11.68
N MET A 10 22.45 3.41 12.58
CA MET A 10 21.76 2.30 13.26
C MET A 10 20.63 2.77 14.21
N SER A 11 19.42 2.25 13.93
CA SER A 11 18.36 1.83 14.86
C SER A 11 17.75 2.86 15.83
N GLN A 12 16.87 3.71 15.32
CA GLN A 12 15.59 3.98 16.00
C GLN A 12 14.47 3.32 15.20
N THR A 13 14.23 2.04 15.44
CA THR A 13 13.18 1.28 14.74
C THR A 13 11.82 1.71 15.29
N PHE A 14 10.89 2.10 14.42
CA PHE A 14 9.55 2.57 14.82
C PHE A 14 8.40 1.73 14.27
N VAL A 15 8.70 0.68 13.50
CA VAL A 15 7.73 -0.25 12.92
C VAL A 15 8.09 -1.67 13.34
N ARG A 16 7.11 -2.38 13.91
CA ARG A 16 7.16 -3.82 14.13
C ARG A 16 6.66 -4.53 12.87
N ARG A 17 7.43 -5.51 12.41
CA ARG A 17 7.16 -6.35 11.24
C ARG A 17 7.11 -7.81 11.67
N VAL A 18 5.97 -8.44 11.40
CA VAL A 18 5.74 -9.87 11.61
C VAL A 18 5.68 -10.53 10.24
N VAL A 19 6.37 -11.65 10.07
CA VAL A 19 6.42 -12.39 8.79
C VAL A 19 5.98 -13.81 9.05
N THR A 20 4.93 -14.25 8.38
CA THR A 20 4.51 -15.65 8.39
C THR A 20 5.19 -16.42 7.26
N GLY A 21 5.18 -17.75 7.34
CA GLY A 21 5.67 -18.60 6.27
C GLY A 21 5.40 -20.06 6.52
N ILE A 22 5.72 -20.88 5.53
CA ILE A 22 5.63 -22.34 5.61
C ILE A 22 7.04 -22.89 5.79
N ASP A 23 7.30 -23.57 6.91
CA ASP A 23 8.61 -24.14 7.20
C ASP A 23 8.93 -25.36 6.32
N ALA A 24 10.16 -25.86 6.39
CA ALA A 24 10.63 -27.00 5.59
C ALA A 24 9.86 -28.31 5.83
N THR A 25 9.03 -28.38 6.89
CA THR A 25 8.18 -29.53 7.20
C THR A 25 6.71 -29.32 6.79
N GLY A 26 6.40 -28.18 6.19
CA GLY A 26 5.04 -27.80 5.79
C GLY A 26 4.20 -27.17 6.90
N ARG A 27 4.80 -26.77 8.03
CA ARG A 27 4.07 -26.08 9.11
C ARG A 27 4.01 -24.58 8.85
N HIS A 28 2.85 -24.00 9.14
CA HIS A 28 2.62 -22.56 9.07
C HIS A 28 3.12 -21.93 10.36
N VAL A 29 4.10 -21.02 10.27
CA VAL A 29 4.83 -20.46 11.42
C VAL A 29 5.06 -18.96 11.26
N ILE A 30 5.34 -18.28 12.38
CA ILE A 30 5.99 -16.97 12.37
C ILE A 30 7.48 -17.19 12.09
N THR A 31 7.97 -16.68 10.97
CA THR A 31 9.39 -16.78 10.57
C THR A 31 10.22 -15.62 11.11
N SER A 32 9.59 -14.47 11.38
CA SER A 32 10.21 -13.29 11.98
C SER A 32 9.16 -12.46 12.71
N ASP A 33 9.50 -11.92 13.89
CA ASP A 33 8.74 -10.91 14.61
C ASP A 33 9.74 -9.97 15.28
N GLY A 34 9.73 -8.70 14.87
CA GLY A 34 10.65 -7.71 15.41
C GLY A 34 10.59 -6.40 14.65
N ALA A 35 11.63 -5.59 14.76
CA ALA A 35 11.73 -4.37 13.98
C ALA A 35 11.80 -4.67 12.46
N ALA A 36 11.27 -3.75 11.65
CA ALA A 36 11.53 -3.75 10.21
C ALA A 36 13.07 -3.76 9.97
N PRO A 37 13.57 -4.63 9.07
CA PRO A 37 15.01 -4.90 8.96
C PRO A 37 15.81 -3.71 8.41
N ASN A 38 15.14 -2.82 7.67
CA ASN A 38 15.77 -1.71 6.98
C ASN A 38 14.96 -0.44 7.27
N THR A 39 15.49 0.34 8.20
CA THR A 39 14.89 1.60 8.65
C THR A 39 15.91 2.70 8.53
N ILE A 40 15.58 3.73 7.74
CA ILE A 40 16.30 5.00 7.72
C ILE A 40 15.60 5.97 8.66
N VAL A 41 16.35 6.58 9.58
CA VAL A 41 15.87 7.72 10.36
C VAL A 41 16.85 8.86 10.16
N THR A 42 16.33 9.99 9.71
CA THR A 42 17.06 11.25 9.58
C THR A 42 16.40 12.30 10.48
N ASP A 43 16.97 13.50 10.54
CA ASP A 43 16.37 14.62 11.29
C ASP A 43 15.01 15.06 10.71
N THR A 44 14.70 14.69 9.46
CA THR A 44 13.51 15.16 8.74
C THR A 44 12.54 14.05 8.40
N VAL A 45 13.02 12.89 7.97
CA VAL A 45 12.19 11.76 7.54
C VAL A 45 12.61 10.45 8.20
N ALA A 46 11.64 9.60 8.51
CA ALA A 46 11.87 8.21 8.89
C ALA A 46 11.12 7.26 7.95
N VAL A 47 11.81 6.25 7.43
CA VAL A 47 11.29 5.27 6.47
C VAL A 47 11.62 3.88 7.00
N SER A 48 10.63 2.99 7.07
CA SER A 48 10.85 1.56 7.28
C SER A 48 10.37 0.78 6.07
N GLU A 49 11.26 0.04 5.44
CA GLU A 49 10.90 -0.89 4.36
C GLU A 49 10.45 -2.22 4.97
N VAL A 50 9.25 -2.65 4.60
CA VAL A 50 8.59 -3.82 5.18
C VAL A 50 8.44 -4.99 4.21
N LEU A 51 8.55 -4.71 2.90
CA LEU A 51 8.60 -5.71 1.84
C LEU A 51 9.42 -5.18 0.67
N TRP A 52 10.26 -6.04 0.08
CA TRP A 52 10.86 -5.80 -1.24
C TRP A 52 10.89 -7.08 -2.07
N LEU A 53 10.30 -7.02 -3.26
CA LEU A 53 10.22 -8.09 -4.25
C LEU A 53 10.79 -7.61 -5.58
N ASP A 54 11.67 -8.40 -6.18
CA ASP A 54 12.37 -8.04 -7.43
C ASP A 54 11.56 -8.28 -8.72
N GLY A 55 10.40 -8.92 -8.62
CA GLY A 55 9.59 -9.29 -9.77
C GLY A 55 8.27 -9.92 -9.34
N PRO A 56 7.45 -10.36 -10.30
CA PRO A 56 6.23 -11.09 -10.02
C PRO A 56 6.57 -12.33 -9.20
N LEU A 57 5.75 -12.65 -8.20
CA LEU A 57 5.94 -13.85 -7.40
C LEU A 57 5.50 -15.08 -8.20
N PRO A 58 6.41 -16.02 -8.51
CA PRO A 58 5.97 -17.30 -9.04
C PRO A 58 5.23 -18.07 -7.96
N SER A 59 5.80 -18.21 -6.76
CA SER A 59 5.13 -18.91 -5.66
C SER A 59 5.28 -18.22 -4.32
N ILE A 60 4.45 -18.61 -3.36
CA ILE A 60 4.54 -18.21 -1.95
C ILE A 60 5.94 -18.52 -1.35
N ALA A 61 6.59 -19.59 -1.84
CA ALA A 61 7.88 -20.07 -1.36
C ALA A 61 9.07 -19.36 -2.04
N ASP A 62 8.86 -18.76 -3.21
CA ASP A 62 9.92 -18.26 -4.08
C ASP A 62 10.09 -16.74 -4.00
N GLY A 63 11.34 -16.30 -4.09
CA GLY A 63 11.74 -14.89 -4.00
C GLY A 63 12.09 -14.50 -2.56
N PRO A 64 13.38 -14.25 -2.23
CA PRO A 64 13.70 -13.70 -0.93
C PRO A 64 13.06 -12.31 -0.86
N ASP A 65 12.22 -12.07 0.14
CA ASP A 65 11.94 -10.72 0.58
C ASP A 65 13.28 -10.04 0.88
N LYS A 66 13.63 -9.05 0.05
CA LYS A 66 14.93 -8.35 0.12
C LYS A 66 14.83 -7.01 0.83
N SER A 67 13.84 -6.87 1.71
CA SER A 67 13.66 -5.66 2.51
C SER A 67 14.87 -5.32 3.38
N ASP A 68 15.92 -6.15 3.43
CA ASP A 68 17.19 -5.90 4.13
C ASP A 68 18.34 -5.41 3.21
N SER A 69 18.11 -5.23 1.90
CA SER A 69 19.18 -5.17 0.89
C SER A 69 19.47 -3.79 0.26
N GLY A 70 18.67 -2.75 0.55
CA GLY A 70 18.89 -1.41 -0.01
C GLY A 70 17.67 -0.49 0.12
N PHE A 71 17.76 0.72 -0.42
CA PHE A 71 16.67 1.72 -0.33
C PHE A 71 16.50 2.46 -1.68
N ALA A 72 16.22 1.71 -2.75
CA ALA A 72 15.89 2.29 -4.05
C ALA A 72 14.43 2.78 -4.04
N LEU A 73 14.13 3.97 -4.57
CA LEU A 73 12.78 4.53 -4.52
C LEU A 73 11.74 3.60 -5.15
N GLU A 74 11.99 3.18 -6.39
CA GLU A 74 11.13 2.30 -7.18
C GLU A 74 11.65 0.86 -7.16
N PRO A 75 10.78 -0.15 -7.03
CA PRO A 75 11.17 -1.53 -7.28
C PRO A 75 11.56 -1.73 -8.76
N PRO A 76 12.29 -2.81 -9.10
CA PRO A 76 12.53 -3.18 -10.49
C PRO A 76 11.22 -3.51 -11.23
N PRO A 77 11.20 -3.56 -12.57
CA PRO A 77 10.02 -3.97 -13.35
C PRO A 77 9.43 -5.28 -12.86
N GLY A 78 8.10 -5.31 -12.68
CA GLY A 78 7.35 -6.42 -12.09
C GLY A 78 7.49 -6.56 -10.57
N GLY A 79 8.39 -5.80 -9.95
CA GLY A 79 8.65 -5.83 -8.53
C GLY A 79 7.66 -5.01 -7.71
N VAL A 80 7.74 -5.21 -6.39
CA VAL A 80 6.88 -4.58 -5.39
C VAL A 80 7.73 -4.14 -4.21
N SER A 81 7.45 -2.95 -3.68
CA SER A 81 7.97 -2.52 -2.38
C SER A 81 6.84 -2.03 -1.49
N ALA A 82 6.98 -2.19 -0.18
CA ALA A 82 6.05 -1.62 0.79
C ALA A 82 6.78 -0.95 1.93
N ARG A 83 6.28 0.21 2.37
CA ARG A 83 6.94 1.08 3.35
C ARG A 83 5.96 1.73 4.32
N ILE A 84 6.45 1.99 5.52
CA ILE A 84 5.87 2.97 6.44
C ILE A 84 6.79 4.18 6.47
N ILE A 85 6.23 5.36 6.20
CA ILE A 85 6.96 6.60 6.07
C ILE A 85 6.39 7.63 7.03
N ARG A 86 7.25 8.22 7.86
CA ARG A 86 6.94 9.33 8.76
C ARG A 86 7.65 10.58 8.26
N MET A 87 6.85 11.60 8.01
CA MET A 87 7.27 12.89 7.49
C MET A 87 7.04 14.00 8.54
N PRO A 88 7.84 15.06 8.51
CA PRO A 88 7.74 16.12 9.50
C PRO A 88 6.56 17.04 9.19
N GLY A 89 6.14 17.83 10.19
CA GLY A 89 5.17 18.90 9.97
C GLY A 89 5.79 20.16 9.38
N ILE A 90 4.95 21.17 9.19
CA ILE A 90 5.37 22.51 8.79
C ILE A 90 6.29 23.07 9.89
N PRO A 91 7.55 23.45 9.58
CA PRO A 91 8.44 24.08 10.55
C PRO A 91 7.84 25.38 11.11
N HIS A 92 8.06 25.66 12.39
CA HIS A 92 7.51 26.84 13.04
C HIS A 92 7.90 28.14 12.29
N GLY A 93 6.90 28.90 11.85
CA GLY A 93 7.08 30.16 11.13
C GLY A 93 7.44 30.02 9.65
N ALA A 94 7.50 28.80 9.11
CA ALA A 94 7.63 28.57 7.68
C ALA A 94 6.33 28.88 6.95
N ASP A 95 6.46 29.33 5.71
CA ASP A 95 5.33 29.41 4.77
C ASP A 95 4.95 27.98 4.32
N PRO A 96 3.71 27.50 4.55
CA PRO A 96 3.28 26.18 4.11
C PRO A 96 3.57 25.91 2.63
N ASP A 97 3.45 26.92 1.76
CA ASP A 97 3.65 26.76 0.30
C ASP A 97 5.12 26.56 -0.07
N SER A 98 6.05 26.79 0.86
CA SER A 98 7.48 26.51 0.70
C SER A 98 7.89 25.09 1.13
N THR A 99 6.98 24.31 1.71
CA THR A 99 7.28 23.02 2.38
C THR A 99 7.05 21.78 1.51
N TRP A 100 6.93 21.94 0.20
CA TRP A 100 6.85 20.81 -0.73
C TRP A 100 8.07 19.90 -0.61
N LEU A 101 7.81 18.58 -0.55
CA LEU A 101 8.85 17.57 -0.59
C LEU A 101 9.59 17.67 -1.93
N ARG A 102 10.83 18.12 -1.87
CA ARG A 102 11.67 18.32 -3.05
C ARG A 102 12.16 16.97 -3.57
N VAL A 103 12.16 16.81 -4.88
CA VAL A 103 12.85 15.71 -5.55
C VAL A 103 14.02 16.25 -6.36
N ALA A 104 15.05 15.44 -6.56
CA ALA A 104 16.24 15.86 -7.27
C ALA A 104 15.89 16.27 -8.72
N GLY A 105 16.17 17.53 -9.07
CA GLY A 105 15.92 18.06 -10.41
C GLY A 105 14.48 18.51 -10.68
N ASP A 106 13.66 18.71 -9.64
CA ASP A 106 12.32 19.26 -9.81
C ASP A 106 12.30 20.67 -10.43
N ASP A 107 11.17 21.00 -11.08
CA ASP A 107 10.95 22.33 -11.65
C ASP A 107 10.81 23.36 -10.51
N PRO A 108 11.62 24.44 -10.49
CA PRO A 108 11.48 25.51 -9.50
C PRO A 108 10.11 26.18 -9.49
N ASN A 109 9.35 26.15 -10.59
CA ASN A 109 8.02 26.71 -10.71
C ASN A 109 6.92 25.78 -10.16
N THR A 110 7.19 24.48 -10.10
CA THR A 110 6.30 23.46 -9.50
C THR A 110 7.08 22.54 -8.56
N PRO A 111 7.61 23.09 -7.44
CA PRO A 111 8.36 22.35 -6.42
C PRO A 111 7.79 20.97 -6.08
N GLY A 112 8.64 19.96 -6.08
CA GLY A 112 8.31 18.59 -5.68
C GLY A 112 7.40 17.83 -6.64
N MET A 113 6.95 18.43 -7.74
CA MET A 113 6.10 17.75 -8.73
C MET A 113 6.90 16.67 -9.46
N HIS A 114 6.45 15.42 -9.37
CA HIS A 114 7.10 14.27 -9.98
C HIS A 114 6.11 13.15 -10.28
N ALA A 115 6.57 12.16 -11.03
CA ALA A 115 5.88 10.90 -11.24
C ALA A 115 6.91 9.77 -11.15
N THR A 116 6.43 8.58 -10.83
CA THR A 116 7.19 7.33 -10.81
C THR A 116 6.54 6.35 -11.78
N ASP A 117 7.30 5.38 -12.27
CA ASP A 117 6.76 4.28 -13.09
C ASP A 117 6.03 3.24 -12.21
N THR A 118 5.26 3.69 -11.22
CA THR A 118 4.59 2.82 -10.25
C THR A 118 3.10 3.11 -10.11
N LEU A 119 2.35 2.05 -9.83
CA LEU A 119 1.05 2.13 -9.17
C LEU A 119 1.30 2.14 -7.66
N ASP A 120 0.86 3.19 -6.97
CA ASP A 120 1.02 3.28 -5.51
C ASP A 120 -0.32 3.16 -4.79
N LEU A 121 -0.37 2.27 -3.79
CA LEU A 121 -1.53 1.99 -2.96
C LEU A 121 -1.24 2.49 -1.54
N MET A 122 -1.93 3.55 -1.13
CA MET A 122 -1.56 4.31 0.06
C MET A 122 -2.70 4.43 1.07
N VAL A 123 -2.34 4.52 2.34
CA VAL A 123 -3.24 4.94 3.43
C VAL A 123 -2.49 5.83 4.42
N VAL A 124 -3.11 6.92 4.84
CA VAL A 124 -2.55 7.77 5.90
C VAL A 124 -2.89 7.15 7.26
N LEU A 125 -1.87 6.91 8.07
CA LEU A 125 -2.01 6.28 9.39
C LEU A 125 -2.21 7.31 10.50
N LYS A 126 -1.52 8.46 10.40
CA LYS A 126 -1.57 9.53 11.40
C LYS A 126 -1.27 10.88 10.75
N GLY A 127 -1.89 11.94 11.27
CA GLY A 127 -1.73 13.29 10.75
C GLY A 127 -2.37 13.45 9.37
N SER A 128 -2.03 14.53 8.69
CA SER A 128 -2.61 14.86 7.39
C SER A 128 -1.56 15.38 6.42
N VAL A 129 -1.76 15.10 5.14
CA VAL A 129 -0.87 15.53 4.06
C VAL A 129 -1.66 16.26 2.99
N VAL A 130 -1.05 17.26 2.36
CA VAL A 130 -1.58 17.86 1.14
C VAL A 130 -0.97 17.18 -0.07
N MET A 131 -1.83 16.62 -0.91
CA MET A 131 -1.52 16.09 -2.23
C MET A 131 -1.80 17.16 -3.28
N GLY A 132 -0.76 17.62 -3.96
CA GLY A 132 -0.90 18.49 -5.13
C GLY A 132 -0.92 17.66 -6.42
N LEU A 133 -1.96 17.87 -7.23
CA LEU A 133 -2.12 17.35 -8.58
C LEU A 133 -2.20 18.52 -9.58
N GLU A 134 -2.19 18.22 -10.88
CA GLU A 134 -2.33 19.24 -11.93
C GLU A 134 -3.65 20.03 -11.85
N ASP A 135 -4.72 19.40 -11.34
CA ASP A 135 -6.04 19.99 -11.20
C ASP A 135 -6.33 20.59 -9.81
N GLY A 136 -5.35 20.55 -8.89
CA GLY A 136 -5.45 21.21 -7.59
C GLY A 136 -4.97 20.37 -6.40
N GLU A 137 -5.26 20.85 -5.20
CA GLU A 137 -4.81 20.25 -3.94
C GLU A 137 -5.91 19.47 -3.22
N ARG A 138 -5.54 18.36 -2.58
CA ARG A 138 -6.40 17.59 -1.68
C ARG A 138 -5.69 17.43 -0.34
N ILE A 139 -6.43 17.54 0.74
CA ILE A 139 -5.95 17.13 2.07
C ILE A 139 -6.36 15.67 2.25
N ILE A 140 -5.40 14.82 2.60
CA ILE A 140 -5.62 13.39 2.90
C ILE A 140 -5.33 13.19 4.39
N GLY A 141 -6.34 12.76 5.14
CA GLY A 141 -6.29 12.55 6.59
C GLY A 141 -6.21 11.09 7.01
N PRO A 142 -6.13 10.80 8.33
CA PRO A 142 -5.98 9.45 8.84
C PRO A 142 -7.12 8.52 8.40
N GLY A 143 -6.77 7.31 7.96
CA GLY A 143 -7.70 6.31 7.44
C GLY A 143 -8.19 6.55 6.02
N GLU A 144 -7.73 7.62 5.35
CA GLU A 144 -8.08 7.90 3.96
C GLU A 144 -7.03 7.31 3.00
N PHE A 145 -7.51 6.93 1.82
CA PHE A 145 -6.75 6.13 0.86
C PHE A 145 -6.37 6.94 -0.39
N VAL A 146 -5.24 6.58 -1.00
CA VAL A 146 -4.85 7.10 -2.32
C VAL A 146 -4.45 5.94 -3.23
N ILE A 147 -4.99 5.93 -4.43
CA ILE A 147 -4.56 5.06 -5.53
C ILE A 147 -3.86 5.98 -6.53
N GLN A 148 -2.54 6.00 -6.49
CA GLN A 148 -1.69 6.85 -7.32
C GLN A 148 -1.30 6.10 -8.60
N ARG A 149 -1.87 6.51 -9.74
CA ARG A 149 -1.78 5.81 -11.02
C ARG A 149 -0.67 6.38 -11.92
N GLY A 150 0.52 6.55 -11.36
CA GLY A 150 1.69 7.11 -12.07
C GLY A 150 1.53 8.57 -12.52
N THR A 151 0.55 9.31 -11.98
CA THR A 151 0.31 10.71 -12.35
C THR A 151 1.30 11.66 -11.69
N LEU A 152 1.54 12.82 -12.32
CA LEU A 152 2.29 13.91 -11.71
C LEU A 152 1.65 14.34 -10.39
N HIS A 153 2.47 14.38 -9.34
CA HIS A 153 2.02 14.72 -8.00
C HIS A 153 3.13 15.32 -7.15
N ARG A 154 2.75 15.96 -6.05
CA ARG A 154 3.65 16.49 -5.03
C ARG A 154 3.00 16.45 -3.65
N TRP A 155 3.81 16.45 -2.60
CA TRP A 155 3.35 16.33 -1.23
C TRP A 155 3.91 17.45 -0.35
N ARG A 156 3.11 17.96 0.58
CA ARG A 156 3.56 18.82 1.69
C ARG A 156 2.77 18.51 2.96
N PRO A 157 3.32 18.76 4.16
CA PRO A 157 2.55 18.62 5.38
C PRO A 157 1.32 19.54 5.37
N ALA A 158 0.21 19.05 5.93
CA ALA A 158 -1.01 19.85 6.07
C ALA A 158 -0.95 20.81 7.28
N ASP A 159 -0.17 20.45 8.31
CA ASP A 159 -0.02 21.20 9.56
C ASP A 159 1.36 20.96 10.21
N GLU A 160 1.58 21.53 11.39
CA GLU A 160 2.82 21.42 12.16
C GLU A 160 3.10 20.04 12.79
N HIS A 161 2.15 19.10 12.79
CA HIS A 161 2.27 17.81 13.47
C HIS A 161 2.91 16.72 12.59
N GLY A 162 2.96 16.93 11.27
CA GLY A 162 3.47 15.97 10.30
C GLY A 162 2.50 14.83 10.03
N TRP A 163 2.95 13.84 9.26
CA TRP A 163 2.11 12.69 8.91
C TRP A 163 2.89 11.38 8.86
N THR A 164 2.18 10.27 9.01
CA THR A 164 2.70 8.92 8.80
C THR A 164 1.76 8.19 7.86
N TYR A 165 2.29 7.52 6.85
CA TYR A 165 1.51 6.78 5.86
C TYR A 165 2.17 5.46 5.51
N PHE A 166 1.34 4.52 5.09
CA PHE A 166 1.74 3.28 4.44
C PHE A 166 1.63 3.45 2.93
N VAL A 167 2.56 2.86 2.19
CA VAL A 167 2.50 2.78 0.74
C VAL A 167 3.05 1.44 0.26
N THR A 168 2.34 0.81 -0.68
CA THR A 168 2.86 -0.24 -1.54
C THR A 168 3.05 0.34 -2.94
N MET A 169 4.26 0.27 -3.49
CA MET A 169 4.58 0.69 -4.86
C MET A 169 4.80 -0.54 -5.73
N LEU A 170 4.11 -0.61 -6.87
CA LEU A 170 4.23 -1.70 -7.83
C LEU A 170 4.69 -1.17 -9.18
N ARG A 171 5.74 -1.76 -9.74
CA ARG A 171 6.22 -1.39 -11.08
C ARG A 171 5.71 -2.37 -12.12
N PRO A 172 5.09 -1.92 -13.22
CA PRO A 172 4.66 -2.82 -14.29
C PRO A 172 5.85 -3.58 -14.91
N ASP A 173 5.60 -4.83 -15.31
CA ASP A 173 6.51 -5.59 -16.17
C ASP A 173 6.01 -5.54 -17.62
N VAL A 174 6.44 -4.52 -18.35
CA VAL A 174 6.00 -4.27 -19.74
C VAL A 174 6.72 -5.15 -20.76
N GLU A 175 7.74 -5.90 -20.35
CA GLU A 175 8.46 -6.83 -21.25
C GLU A 175 7.72 -8.17 -21.36
N VAL A 176 6.92 -8.53 -20.35
CA VAL A 176 6.07 -9.72 -20.37
C VAL A 176 4.71 -9.37 -20.95
N SER A 177 4.46 -9.84 -22.19
CA SER A 177 3.15 -9.69 -22.82
C SER A 177 2.06 -10.44 -22.04
N ALA A 178 1.08 -9.71 -21.52
CA ALA A 178 -0.14 -10.27 -20.93
C ALA A 178 -1.37 -9.85 -21.75
N GLU A 179 -2.46 -10.62 -21.62
CA GLU A 179 -3.74 -10.23 -22.20
C GLU A 179 -4.24 -8.92 -21.56
N PRO A 180 -4.81 -7.99 -22.35
CA PRO A 180 -5.39 -6.77 -21.81
C PRO A 180 -6.50 -7.09 -20.80
N VAL A 181 -6.34 -6.57 -19.58
CA VAL A 181 -7.35 -6.69 -18.54
C VAL A 181 -8.35 -5.54 -18.68
N ASN A 182 -9.63 -5.86 -18.81
CA ASN A 182 -10.69 -4.87 -18.74
C ASN A 182 -11.31 -4.90 -17.34
N VAL A 183 -11.24 -3.77 -16.65
CA VAL A 183 -11.75 -3.58 -15.28
C VAL A 183 -12.68 -2.38 -15.29
N LYS A 184 -13.74 -2.43 -14.48
CA LYS A 184 -14.66 -1.30 -14.33
C LYS A 184 -13.90 -0.05 -13.85
N PRO A 185 -14.06 1.11 -14.53
CA PRO A 185 -13.41 2.35 -14.12
C PRO A 185 -13.80 2.79 -12.71
N ALA A 186 -12.90 3.54 -12.07
CA ALA A 186 -13.14 4.13 -10.76
C ALA A 186 -14.39 5.02 -10.74
N THR A 187 -15.17 4.89 -9.69
CA THR A 187 -16.35 5.72 -9.41
C THR A 187 -16.29 6.28 -7.98
N ALA A 188 -16.91 7.45 -7.78
CA ALA A 188 -17.14 7.99 -6.46
C ALA A 188 -18.33 7.24 -5.85
N GLY A 189 -18.02 6.31 -4.94
CA GLY A 189 -19.02 5.49 -4.27
C GLY A 189 -19.64 6.18 -3.05
N ASP A 190 -20.61 5.48 -2.45
CA ASP A 190 -21.39 5.98 -1.31
C ASP A 190 -20.90 5.46 0.05
N THR A 191 -19.82 4.65 0.08
CA THR A 191 -19.24 4.17 1.34
C THR A 191 -18.56 5.32 2.11
N PRO A 192 -18.49 5.26 3.46
CA PRO A 192 -17.84 6.31 4.24
C PRO A 192 -16.31 6.32 4.11
N ILE A 193 -15.73 5.33 3.41
CA ILE A 193 -14.29 5.18 3.26
C ILE A 193 -13.82 6.01 2.07
N ARG A 194 -13.27 7.19 2.34
CA ARG A 194 -12.76 8.08 1.29
C ARG A 194 -11.48 7.51 0.66
N ARG A 195 -11.46 7.50 -0.67
CA ARG A 195 -10.24 7.27 -1.47
C ARG A 195 -10.12 8.33 -2.57
N VAL A 196 -8.88 8.68 -2.89
CA VAL A 196 -8.54 9.49 -4.05
C VAL A 196 -7.87 8.60 -5.09
N VAL A 197 -8.54 8.38 -6.22
CA VAL A 197 -7.97 7.65 -7.37
C VAL A 197 -7.49 8.68 -8.38
N THR A 198 -6.19 8.71 -8.63
CA THR A 198 -5.63 9.66 -9.59
C THR A 198 -5.80 9.16 -11.02
N GLY A 199 -5.83 10.08 -11.97
CA GLY A 199 -5.91 9.78 -13.38
C GLY A 199 -5.33 10.93 -14.16
N SER A 200 -4.64 10.65 -15.26
CA SER A 200 -4.13 11.71 -16.12
C SER A 200 -5.31 12.38 -16.83
N PRO A 201 -5.34 13.71 -16.95
CA PRO A 201 -6.35 14.38 -17.77
C PRO A 201 -6.26 13.89 -19.22
N VAL A 202 -7.41 13.75 -19.88
CA VAL A 202 -7.46 13.50 -21.33
C VAL A 202 -6.87 14.71 -22.03
N VAL A 203 -5.70 14.57 -22.66
CA VAL A 203 -5.10 15.63 -23.48
C VAL A 203 -5.29 15.26 -24.95
N ASP A 204 -6.22 15.93 -25.63
CA ASP A 204 -6.34 15.85 -27.08
C ASP A 204 -5.13 16.53 -27.76
N GLY A 205 -4.22 15.72 -28.28
CA GLY A 205 -3.34 16.06 -29.41
C GLY A 205 -1.93 16.57 -29.12
N GLY A 206 -0.95 16.02 -29.86
CA GLY A 206 0.11 16.84 -30.47
C GLY A 206 1.57 16.40 -30.36
N SER A 207 1.94 15.42 -29.53
CA SER A 207 3.33 14.97 -29.43
C SER A 207 3.40 13.45 -29.39
N ALA A 208 4.25 12.88 -30.27
CA ALA A 208 4.44 11.45 -30.47
C ALA A 208 5.06 10.69 -29.26
N ASP A 209 5.24 11.37 -28.13
CA ASP A 209 5.91 10.83 -26.93
C ASP A 209 5.05 10.89 -25.66
N ARG A 210 3.81 11.39 -25.75
CA ARG A 210 2.80 11.22 -24.68
C ARG A 210 1.83 10.14 -25.13
N ARG A 211 1.94 8.97 -24.50
CA ARG A 211 0.95 7.89 -24.59
C ARG A 211 -0.43 8.53 -24.45
N VAL A 212 -1.31 8.39 -25.45
CA VAL A 212 -2.67 8.90 -25.39
C VAL A 212 -3.35 8.23 -24.20
N VAL A 213 -3.60 9.01 -23.14
CA VAL A 213 -4.18 8.52 -21.90
C VAL A 213 -5.70 8.60 -21.98
N THR A 214 -6.37 7.47 -21.80
CA THR A 214 -7.83 7.36 -21.68
C THR A 214 -8.22 6.90 -20.27
N GLY A 215 -7.66 7.54 -19.24
CA GLY A 215 -8.09 7.35 -17.86
C GLY A 215 -9.27 8.27 -17.51
N PRO A 216 -10.18 7.86 -16.61
CA PRO A 216 -11.14 8.81 -16.04
C PRO A 216 -10.39 9.91 -15.28
N PRO A 217 -10.99 11.12 -15.14
CA PRO A 217 -10.43 12.18 -14.29
C PRO A 217 -10.24 11.71 -12.85
N VAL A 218 -9.52 12.49 -12.03
CA VAL A 218 -9.37 12.23 -10.59
C VAL A 218 -10.74 11.94 -9.97
N VAL A 219 -10.86 10.78 -9.31
CA VAL A 219 -12.05 10.39 -8.56
C VAL A 219 -11.75 10.58 -7.08
N ASP A 220 -12.52 11.45 -6.43
CA ASP A 220 -12.41 11.74 -5.01
C ASP A 220 -13.77 11.51 -4.36
N GLY A 221 -13.87 10.48 -3.53
CA GLY A 221 -15.14 10.06 -2.93
C GLY A 221 -15.05 8.75 -2.17
N GLY A 222 -16.19 8.20 -1.80
CA GLY A 222 -16.26 6.90 -1.13
C GLY A 222 -15.74 5.76 -2.01
N ALA A 223 -15.26 4.69 -1.40
CA ALA A 223 -15.04 3.42 -2.09
C ALA A 223 -16.35 2.90 -2.69
N ALA A 224 -16.26 2.22 -3.83
CA ALA A 224 -17.43 1.83 -4.62
C ALA A 224 -18.15 0.59 -4.10
N ASP A 225 -17.46 -0.30 -3.39
CA ASP A 225 -18.02 -1.58 -2.98
C ASP A 225 -17.50 -2.03 -1.61
N ALA A 226 -18.38 -2.69 -0.87
CA ALA A 226 -18.07 -3.30 0.40
C ALA A 226 -19.00 -4.50 0.65
N MET A 227 -18.42 -5.62 1.07
CA MET A 227 -19.20 -6.70 1.64
C MET A 227 -19.24 -6.56 3.17
N SER A 228 -20.36 -6.95 3.78
CA SER A 228 -20.52 -6.87 5.24
C SER A 228 -21.28 -8.06 5.78
N SER A 229 -20.81 -8.54 6.93
CA SER A 229 -21.47 -9.44 7.86
C SER A 229 -21.64 -8.73 9.22
N PRO A 230 -22.29 -9.33 10.23
CA PRO A 230 -22.39 -8.73 11.55
C PRO A 230 -21.04 -8.42 12.24
N THR A 231 -19.98 -9.15 11.90
CA THR A 231 -18.67 -9.08 12.57
C THR A 231 -17.53 -8.64 11.66
N THR A 232 -17.75 -8.62 10.34
CA THR A 232 -16.70 -8.34 9.35
C THR A 232 -17.23 -7.45 8.24
N THR A 233 -16.52 -6.36 7.97
CA THR A 233 -16.70 -5.56 6.76
C THR A 233 -15.41 -5.58 5.98
N ILE A 234 -15.51 -5.87 4.67
CA ILE A 234 -14.38 -5.78 3.74
C ILE A 234 -14.79 -4.77 2.68
N THR A 235 -14.08 -3.64 2.63
CA THR A 235 -14.26 -2.61 1.60
C THR A 235 -13.20 -2.81 0.52
N ASP A 236 -13.66 -3.00 -0.72
CA ASP A 236 -12.78 -3.16 -1.87
C ASP A 236 -12.36 -1.78 -2.39
N LEU A 237 -11.06 -1.49 -2.32
CA LEU A 237 -10.50 -0.17 -2.64
C LEU A 237 -9.92 -0.12 -4.04
N TRP A 238 -9.30 -1.20 -4.52
CA TRP A 238 -8.72 -1.30 -5.86
C TRP A 238 -8.39 -2.74 -6.24
N HIS A 239 -8.32 -3.03 -7.53
CA HIS A 239 -7.68 -4.25 -8.05
C HIS A 239 -7.10 -4.01 -9.42
N THR A 240 -6.10 -4.81 -9.80
CA THR A 240 -5.49 -4.74 -11.13
C THR A 240 -6.18 -5.64 -12.16
N GLY A 241 -7.00 -6.59 -11.71
CA GLY A 241 -7.70 -7.57 -12.55
C GLY A 241 -6.80 -8.63 -13.22
N GLY A 242 -5.48 -8.55 -13.03
CA GLY A 242 -4.47 -9.46 -13.58
C GLY A 242 -3.06 -8.87 -13.43
N PRO A 243 -2.04 -9.44 -14.10
CA PRO A 243 -0.67 -8.94 -14.07
C PRO A 243 -0.60 -7.44 -14.41
N LEU A 244 0.18 -6.69 -13.63
CA LEU A 244 0.30 -5.24 -13.81
C LEU A 244 1.13 -4.92 -15.06
N GLN A 245 0.47 -4.36 -16.09
CA GLN A 245 1.07 -3.97 -17.38
C GLN A 245 1.13 -2.45 -17.57
N SER A 246 0.47 -1.69 -16.70
CA SER A 246 0.45 -0.23 -16.73
C SER A 246 0.23 0.30 -15.32
N VAL A 247 0.86 1.42 -14.97
CA VAL A 247 0.60 2.15 -13.72
C VAL A 247 -0.84 2.65 -13.62
N GLU A 248 -1.52 2.79 -14.76
CA GLU A 248 -2.91 3.18 -14.84
C GLU A 248 -3.90 2.01 -14.72
N GLN A 249 -3.40 0.77 -14.70
CA GLN A 249 -4.26 -0.41 -14.67
C GLN A 249 -5.01 -0.54 -13.35
N GLY A 250 -6.22 -1.05 -13.45
CA GLY A 250 -7.06 -1.36 -12.32
C GLY A 250 -8.32 -0.51 -12.26
N GLY A 251 -9.17 -0.83 -11.30
CA GLY A 251 -10.50 -0.27 -11.22
C GLY A 251 -11.27 -0.65 -9.97
N ASP A 252 -12.56 -0.36 -10.03
CA ASP A 252 -13.54 -0.81 -9.05
C ASP A 252 -13.88 -2.28 -9.29
N PRO A 253 -14.10 -3.08 -8.24
CA PRO A 253 -14.55 -4.46 -8.42
C PRO A 253 -15.82 -4.53 -9.27
N ASP A 254 -15.81 -5.44 -10.23
CA ASP A 254 -16.94 -5.74 -11.11
C ASP A 254 -17.17 -7.25 -11.23
N GLY A 255 -17.94 -7.83 -10.31
CA GLY A 255 -18.26 -9.24 -10.39
C GLY A 255 -18.67 -9.87 -9.07
N PRO A 256 -18.80 -11.20 -9.03
CA PRO A 256 -18.98 -11.90 -7.76
C PRO A 256 -17.76 -11.64 -6.86
N TRP A 257 -18.02 -11.38 -5.58
CA TRP A 257 -16.97 -11.17 -4.61
C TRP A 257 -16.07 -12.41 -4.48
N SER A 258 -14.75 -12.19 -4.45
CA SER A 258 -13.74 -13.24 -4.27
C SER A 258 -12.72 -12.80 -3.23
N LEU A 259 -12.40 -13.70 -2.31
CA LEU A 259 -11.31 -13.46 -1.35
C LEU A 259 -9.95 -13.41 -2.06
N VAL A 260 -9.72 -14.29 -3.04
CA VAL A 260 -8.45 -14.40 -3.78
C VAL A 260 -8.44 -13.39 -4.94
N PRO A 261 -7.32 -12.67 -5.20
CA PRO A 261 -7.17 -11.81 -6.36
C PRO A 261 -7.24 -12.58 -7.68
N PRO A 262 -7.61 -11.90 -8.79
CA PRO A 262 -7.41 -12.46 -10.13
C PRO A 262 -5.96 -12.88 -10.33
N THR A 263 -5.75 -13.98 -11.05
CA THR A 263 -4.41 -14.54 -11.31
C THR A 263 -3.43 -13.49 -11.79
N GLY A 264 -2.27 -13.41 -11.13
CA GLY A 264 -1.19 -12.44 -11.35
C GLY A 264 -1.50 -11.00 -10.92
N GLY A 265 -2.72 -10.73 -10.44
CA GLY A 265 -3.14 -9.41 -9.97
C GLY A 265 -3.08 -9.26 -8.46
N LEU A 266 -3.76 -8.23 -7.98
CA LEU A 266 -3.85 -7.92 -6.56
C LEU A 266 -5.24 -7.41 -6.17
N TRP A 267 -5.53 -7.49 -4.86
CA TRP A 267 -6.56 -6.71 -4.18
C TRP A 267 -5.91 -5.66 -3.28
N PHE A 268 -6.52 -4.47 -3.19
CA PHE A 268 -6.31 -3.50 -2.12
C PHE A 268 -7.61 -3.33 -1.35
N ARG A 269 -7.59 -3.58 -0.04
CA ARG A 269 -8.80 -3.65 0.79
C ARG A 269 -8.61 -3.00 2.15
N LEU A 270 -9.71 -2.52 2.70
CA LEU A 270 -9.85 -2.26 4.13
C LEU A 270 -10.65 -3.42 4.74
N VAL A 271 -10.09 -4.03 5.78
CA VAL A 271 -10.76 -5.07 6.57
C VAL A 271 -11.07 -4.51 7.94
N GLU A 272 -12.33 -4.59 8.36
CA GLU A 272 -12.81 -4.15 9.66
C GLU A 272 -13.45 -5.32 10.40
N LEU A 273 -13.03 -5.57 11.63
CA LEU A 273 -13.52 -6.65 12.47
C LEU A 273 -14.09 -6.08 13.78
N THR A 274 -15.33 -6.43 14.07
CA THR A 274 -15.97 -6.10 15.35
C THR A 274 -15.60 -7.17 16.37
N PRO A 275 -15.06 -6.80 17.55
CA PRO A 275 -14.82 -7.74 18.64
C PRO A 275 -16.08 -8.57 18.94
N ALA A 276 -15.91 -9.89 18.95
CA ALA A 276 -16.97 -10.85 19.16
C ALA A 276 -16.50 -11.95 20.14
N PRO A 277 -17.41 -12.72 20.74
CA PRO A 277 -17.03 -13.89 21.52
C PRO A 277 -16.13 -14.84 20.71
N PRO A 278 -15.23 -15.60 21.36
CA PRO A 278 -14.37 -16.55 20.67
C PRO A 278 -15.16 -17.50 19.76
N SER A 279 -14.66 -17.71 18.55
CA SER A 279 -15.24 -18.58 17.52
C SER A 279 -14.16 -19.41 16.85
N GLU A 280 -14.51 -20.60 16.36
CA GLU A 280 -13.62 -21.41 15.52
C GLU A 280 -13.69 -21.05 14.03
N GLU A 281 -14.53 -20.07 13.67
CA GLU A 281 -14.65 -19.56 12.31
C GLU A 281 -13.46 -18.69 11.91
N GLY A 282 -13.29 -18.45 10.61
CA GLY A 282 -12.30 -17.50 10.09
C GLY A 282 -10.90 -18.07 9.80
N TRP A 283 -10.67 -19.37 10.03
CA TRP A 283 -9.47 -20.04 9.50
C TRP A 283 -9.51 -20.10 7.98
N HIS A 284 -8.49 -19.56 7.32
CA HIS A 284 -8.35 -19.59 5.87
C HIS A 284 -6.90 -19.43 5.43
N ALA A 285 -6.63 -19.80 4.19
CA ALA A 285 -5.38 -19.54 3.49
C ALA A 285 -5.69 -19.08 2.07
N THR A 286 -4.91 -18.14 1.57
CA THR A 286 -4.94 -17.67 0.17
C THR A 286 -3.57 -17.89 -0.46
N PRO A 287 -3.49 -18.15 -1.77
CA PRO A 287 -2.22 -18.29 -2.46
C PRO A 287 -1.63 -16.91 -2.78
N THR A 288 -1.43 -16.10 -1.75
CA THR A 288 -1.03 -14.71 -1.85
C THR A 288 0.14 -14.39 -0.92
N VAL A 289 0.84 -13.31 -1.23
CA VAL A 289 1.61 -12.56 -0.24
C VAL A 289 0.81 -11.31 0.10
N ASP A 290 0.43 -11.18 1.36
CA ASP A 290 -0.35 -10.05 1.85
C ASP A 290 0.56 -9.10 2.64
N VAL A 291 0.39 -7.81 2.42
CA VAL A 291 0.99 -6.75 3.24
C VAL A 291 -0.13 -6.08 4.02
N ASP A 292 -0.24 -6.43 5.30
CA ASP A 292 -1.27 -5.95 6.20
C ASP A 292 -0.70 -4.89 7.14
N VAL A 293 -1.33 -3.72 7.21
CA VAL A 293 -0.98 -2.67 8.19
C VAL A 293 -2.17 -2.40 9.09
N VAL A 294 -1.95 -2.52 10.40
CA VAL A 294 -3.01 -2.24 11.39
C VAL A 294 -3.21 -0.74 11.51
N LEU A 295 -4.45 -0.29 11.32
CA LEU A 295 -4.84 1.12 11.36
C LEU A 295 -5.35 1.52 12.76
N ARG A 296 -6.20 0.68 13.35
CA ARG A 296 -6.84 0.91 14.67
C ARG A 296 -7.25 -0.40 15.34
N GLY A 297 -7.55 -0.35 16.64
CA GLY A 297 -7.91 -1.51 17.43
C GLY A 297 -6.78 -2.53 17.55
N ARG A 298 -7.09 -3.72 18.07
CA ARG A 298 -6.13 -4.81 18.26
C ARG A 298 -6.67 -6.12 17.71
N VAL A 299 -5.78 -6.98 17.23
CA VAL A 299 -6.12 -8.29 16.67
C VAL A 299 -5.14 -9.35 17.14
N LEU A 300 -5.62 -10.58 17.29
CA LEU A 300 -4.79 -11.77 17.37
C LEU A 300 -4.65 -12.38 15.97
N LEU A 301 -3.41 -12.53 15.50
CA LEU A 301 -3.05 -13.39 14.39
C LEU A 301 -2.73 -14.78 14.95
N GLU A 302 -3.50 -15.77 14.54
CA GLU A 302 -3.36 -17.15 15.00
C GLU A 302 -2.91 -18.05 13.85
N LEU A 303 -1.95 -18.93 14.13
CA LEU A 303 -1.48 -19.97 13.20
C LEU A 303 -1.83 -21.38 13.73
N PRO A 304 -1.92 -22.40 12.84
CA PRO A 304 -2.28 -23.78 13.20
C PRO A 304 -1.36 -24.46 14.23
N ASP A 305 -0.14 -23.95 14.43
CA ASP A 305 0.80 -24.44 15.45
C ASP A 305 0.45 -23.97 16.87
N GLY A 306 -0.61 -23.16 17.01
CA GLY A 306 -1.09 -22.60 18.27
C GLY A 306 -0.41 -21.29 18.66
N VAL A 307 0.50 -20.76 17.85
CA VAL A 307 1.08 -19.43 18.07
C VAL A 307 0.00 -18.37 17.88
N GLN A 308 -0.12 -17.48 18.85
CA GLN A 308 -0.98 -16.30 18.80
C GLN A 308 -0.11 -15.05 18.92
N THR A 309 -0.22 -14.15 17.95
CA THR A 309 0.53 -12.89 17.90
C THR A 309 -0.45 -11.73 18.03
N GLU A 310 -0.36 -10.97 19.12
CA GLU A 310 -1.13 -9.73 19.27
C GLU A 310 -0.50 -8.62 18.44
N LEU A 311 -1.35 -7.92 17.67
CA LEU A 311 -0.98 -6.82 16.79
C LEU A 311 -1.82 -5.58 17.12
N GLY A 312 -1.20 -4.41 17.02
CA GLY A 312 -1.84 -3.11 17.26
C GLY A 312 -1.46 -2.06 16.22
N PRO A 313 -1.98 -0.82 16.35
CA PRO A 313 -1.83 0.21 15.32
C PRO A 313 -0.37 0.49 14.94
N GLY A 314 -0.08 0.45 13.64
CA GLY A 314 1.25 0.61 13.08
C GLY A 314 2.08 -0.66 12.94
N ASP A 315 1.63 -1.79 13.52
CA ASP A 315 2.23 -3.10 13.25
C ASP A 315 1.95 -3.53 11.80
N VAL A 316 2.92 -4.19 11.18
CA VAL A 316 2.82 -4.73 9.81
C VAL A 316 2.97 -6.24 9.82
N VAL A 317 2.11 -6.93 9.08
CA VAL A 317 2.23 -8.37 8.81
C VAL A 317 2.53 -8.59 7.33
N ILE A 318 3.55 -9.40 7.05
CA ILE A 318 3.80 -9.99 5.75
C ILE A 318 3.27 -11.42 5.82
N GLN A 319 2.05 -11.63 5.34
CA GLN A 319 1.39 -12.94 5.35
C GLN A 319 1.80 -13.72 4.10
N ARG A 320 2.52 -14.83 4.25
CA ARG A 320 3.01 -15.63 3.11
C ARG A 320 2.24 -16.93 2.96
N GLY A 321 1.00 -16.83 2.49
CA GLY A 321 0.15 -17.97 2.15
C GLY A 321 -0.14 -18.93 3.30
N THR A 322 0.03 -18.49 4.54
CA THR A 322 -0.20 -19.35 5.70
C THR A 322 -1.67 -19.47 6.01
N ASN A 323 -2.11 -20.66 6.42
CA ASN A 323 -3.42 -20.80 7.05
C ASN A 323 -3.40 -19.99 8.36
N HIS A 324 -4.38 -19.13 8.55
CA HIS A 324 -4.40 -18.19 9.66
C HIS A 324 -5.82 -17.81 10.05
N ARG A 325 -5.96 -17.22 11.23
CA ARG A 325 -7.20 -16.60 11.71
C ARG A 325 -6.89 -15.24 12.33
N TRP A 326 -7.78 -14.28 12.07
CA TRP A 326 -7.78 -12.97 12.70
C TRP A 326 -8.91 -12.87 13.71
N THR A 327 -8.59 -12.54 14.96
CA THR A 327 -9.58 -12.35 16.02
C THR A 327 -9.44 -10.94 16.61
N ALA A 328 -10.40 -10.06 16.34
CA ALA A 328 -10.42 -8.73 16.96
C ALA A 328 -10.55 -8.85 18.48
N ILE A 329 -9.72 -8.12 19.22
CA ILE A 329 -9.67 -8.14 20.68
C ILE A 329 -9.74 -6.73 21.26
N GLY A 330 -10.26 -6.63 22.48
CA GLY A 330 -10.52 -5.35 23.14
C GLY A 330 -11.94 -4.85 22.91
N ASP A 331 -12.13 -3.54 23.08
CA ASP A 331 -13.40 -2.83 23.02
C ASP A 331 -13.54 -1.94 21.77
N GLU A 332 -12.44 -1.65 21.07
CA GLU A 332 -12.42 -0.92 19.81
C GLU A 332 -12.61 -1.86 18.61
N GLN A 333 -13.35 -1.41 17.59
CA GLN A 333 -13.39 -2.10 16.31
C GLN A 333 -12.00 -2.09 15.67
N PHE A 334 -11.50 -3.27 15.31
CA PHE A 334 -10.24 -3.43 14.61
C PHE A 334 -10.37 -3.02 13.14
N ALA A 335 -9.32 -2.39 12.59
CA ALA A 335 -9.18 -2.28 11.15
C ALA A 335 -7.73 -2.36 10.66
N MET A 336 -7.57 -2.95 9.47
CA MET A 336 -6.30 -3.01 8.75
C MET A 336 -6.51 -2.72 7.26
N ALA A 337 -5.53 -2.08 6.64
CA ALA A 337 -5.42 -2.05 5.18
C ALA A 337 -4.57 -3.25 4.73
N THR A 338 -4.98 -3.93 3.68
CA THR A 338 -4.28 -5.09 3.13
C THR A 338 -4.09 -4.96 1.62
N VAL A 339 -2.87 -5.21 1.16
CA VAL A 339 -2.55 -5.44 -0.25
C VAL A 339 -2.26 -6.92 -0.44
N MET A 340 -3.17 -7.64 -1.10
CA MET A 340 -3.07 -9.08 -1.35
C MET A 340 -2.55 -9.31 -2.75
N ILE A 341 -1.33 -9.82 -2.90
CA ILE A 341 -0.65 -10.02 -4.18
C ILE A 341 -0.72 -11.50 -4.54
N ASP A 342 -1.25 -11.82 -5.72
CA ASP A 342 -1.29 -13.21 -6.21
C ASP A 342 0.12 -13.84 -6.29
N ALA A 343 0.23 -15.09 -5.89
CA ALA A 343 1.47 -15.87 -5.89
C ALA A 343 1.24 -17.30 -6.42
N THR A 344 0.47 -17.42 -7.51
CA THR A 344 0.03 -18.72 -8.09
C THR A 344 0.76 -19.17 -9.37
N HIS A 345 1.90 -18.58 -9.73
CA HIS A 345 2.58 -18.77 -11.03
C HIS A 345 3.71 -19.81 -11.11
#